data_AF-A0A950CQJ0-F1
#
_entry.id   AF-A0A950CQJ0-F1
#
_cell.length_a   1.000
_cell.length_b   1.000
_cell.length_c   1.000
_cell.angle_alpha   90.00
_cell.angle_beta   90.00
_cell.angle_gamma   90.00
#
_symmetry.space_group_name_H-M   'P 1'
#
loop_
_entity.id
_entity.type
_entity.pdbx_description
1 polymer ?
#
loop_
_entity_poly.entity_id
_entity_poly.type
_entity_poly.pdbx_seq_one_letter_code
_entity_poly.pdbx_strand_id
1 'polypeptide(L)'
;MTLAIVPPPESRDSGLESLVLMLRIMGIAADGQQLRHRYGNVIGTTEILRCAKELQLKARLITSDIDRLPKTPLPVIAERPDGTFFIIAKLGPEGVLVQDPLIGRPQVLNLEALKEQWSGNLILMTKRASLADLARRFDITWFLQAMHKYRHLLVEVLVASFFLQVFGLVSPLFFQVIIDKVLVHHGLTTLDVLAIGLVTIAVFECLLSAIRTYVFSHTTSRIDVELGARLFRHLAALPIAYFEARRAGDSVARVRELENIRQFLTSSALTLVIDLLFTFVFLGVMAYYSLFLTFIVLLSFPFYIAISALVTPVFRHRLDEKFNRGSENQSFLVESITGIETLKAMAVEPQMQRKWE
;
A
#
# COMPACT_ATOMS: atom_id res chain seq x y z
N MET A 1 24.26 13.38 -50.79
CA MET A 1 22.79 13.47 -50.79
C MET A 1 22.27 12.09 -51.13
N THR A 2 22.19 11.22 -50.14
CA THR A 2 21.86 9.80 -50.30
C THR A 2 20.58 9.61 -49.51
N LEU A 3 19.46 9.60 -50.24
CA LEU A 3 18.14 9.37 -49.66
C LEU A 3 18.12 7.98 -49.02
N ALA A 4 18.07 7.95 -47.69
CA ALA A 4 17.76 6.76 -46.94
C ALA A 4 16.32 6.36 -47.30
N ILE A 5 16.20 5.27 -48.05
CA ILE A 5 14.93 4.61 -48.33
C ILE A 5 14.40 4.12 -46.98
N VAL A 6 13.39 4.83 -46.47
CA VAL A 6 12.58 4.37 -45.33
C VAL A 6 11.95 3.04 -45.74
N PRO A 7 12.19 1.93 -45.02
CA PRO A 7 11.53 0.67 -45.35
C PRO A 7 10.01 0.84 -45.18
N PRO A 8 9.18 0.16 -46.00
CA PRO A 8 7.73 0.28 -45.91
C PRO A 8 7.26 -0.13 -44.50
N PRO A 9 6.15 0.42 -43.99
CA PRO A 9 5.64 0.08 -42.67
C PRO A 9 5.42 -1.43 -42.61
N GLU A 10 6.21 -2.10 -41.77
CA GLU A 10 6.14 -3.54 -41.51
C GLU A 10 4.69 -3.91 -41.23
N SER A 11 4.16 -4.93 -41.93
CA SER A 11 2.77 -5.37 -41.83
C SER A 11 2.38 -5.54 -40.36
N ARG A 12 1.52 -4.66 -39.84
CA ARG A 12 1.05 -4.72 -38.45
C ARG A 12 0.33 -6.05 -38.24
N ASP A 13 0.94 -6.92 -37.43
CA ASP A 13 0.33 -8.19 -37.07
C ASP A 13 -0.74 -7.96 -36.00
N SER A 14 -2.00 -8.15 -36.39
CA SER A 14 -3.16 -8.00 -35.51
C SER A 14 -3.11 -8.91 -34.28
N GLY A 15 -2.47 -10.09 -34.38
CA GLY A 15 -2.34 -11.05 -33.29
C GLY A 15 -1.36 -10.58 -32.23
N LEU A 16 -0.18 -10.11 -32.66
CA LEU A 16 0.83 -9.53 -31.78
C LEU A 16 0.31 -8.31 -31.02
N GLU A 17 -0.31 -7.37 -31.74
CA GLU A 17 -0.83 -6.13 -31.15
C GLU A 17 -2.02 -6.41 -30.20
N SER A 18 -2.92 -7.33 -30.56
CA SER A 18 -3.99 -7.79 -29.66
C SER A 18 -3.45 -8.42 -28.38
N LEU A 19 -2.40 -9.24 -28.49
CA LEU A 19 -1.77 -9.87 -27.35
C LEU A 19 -1.10 -8.83 -26.43
N VAL A 20 -0.32 -7.91 -26.99
CA VAL A 20 0.33 -6.83 -26.22
C VAL A 20 -0.70 -5.96 -25.52
N LEU A 21 -1.77 -5.57 -26.22
CA LEU A 21 -2.84 -4.76 -25.68
C LEU A 21 -3.58 -5.50 -24.55
N MET A 22 -3.89 -6.79 -24.72
CA MET A 22 -4.51 -7.60 -23.68
C MET A 22 -3.61 -7.76 -22.45
N LEU A 23 -2.29 -7.98 -22.65
CA LEU A 23 -1.31 -8.03 -21.55
C LEU A 23 -1.22 -6.70 -20.80
N ARG A 24 -1.27 -5.57 -21.50
CA ARG A 24 -1.32 -4.22 -20.91
C ARG A 24 -2.60 -3.99 -20.12
N ILE A 25 -3.76 -4.40 -20.64
CA ILE A 25 -5.05 -4.33 -19.91
C ILE A 25 -4.97 -5.16 -18.63
N MET A 26 -4.28 -6.29 -18.67
CA MET A 26 -4.03 -7.12 -17.49
C MET A 26 -2.92 -6.55 -16.59
N GLY A 27 -2.25 -5.45 -16.93
CA GLY A 27 -1.18 -4.85 -16.14
C GLY A 27 0.14 -5.64 -16.15
N ILE A 28 0.41 -6.36 -17.23
CA ILE A 28 1.70 -7.03 -17.48
C ILE A 28 2.44 -6.20 -18.53
N ALA A 29 3.65 -5.73 -18.20
CA ALA A 29 4.50 -5.04 -19.15
C ALA A 29 5.00 -6.04 -20.20
N ALA A 30 4.69 -5.79 -21.47
CA ALA A 30 5.11 -6.60 -22.60
C ALA A 30 5.58 -5.68 -23.72
N ASP A 31 6.74 -6.02 -24.30
CA ASP A 31 7.32 -5.36 -25.46
C ASP A 31 6.96 -6.15 -26.74
N GLY A 32 6.35 -5.46 -27.71
CA GLY A 32 5.96 -6.05 -28.98
C GLY A 32 7.15 -6.52 -29.81
N GLN A 33 8.29 -5.83 -29.76
CA GLN A 33 9.49 -6.25 -30.50
C GLN A 33 10.09 -7.54 -29.94
N GLN A 34 10.11 -7.69 -28.62
CA GLN A 34 10.60 -8.89 -27.95
C GLN A 34 9.71 -10.11 -28.24
N LEU A 35 8.39 -9.92 -28.26
CA LEU A 35 7.44 -10.99 -28.61
C LEU A 35 7.56 -11.39 -30.08
N ARG A 36 7.74 -10.43 -30.99
CA ARG A 36 7.97 -10.70 -32.42
C ARG A 36 9.26 -11.49 -32.66
N HIS A 37 10.34 -11.15 -31.96
CA HIS A 37 11.60 -11.88 -32.08
C HIS A 37 11.47 -13.34 -31.62
N ARG A 38 10.63 -13.61 -30.61
CA ARG A 38 10.48 -14.94 -30.01
C ARG A 38 9.52 -15.85 -30.76
N TYR A 39 8.40 -15.32 -31.25
CA TYR A 39 7.33 -16.11 -31.87
C TYR A 39 7.23 -15.93 -33.40
N GLY A 40 8.01 -15.01 -33.97
CA GLY A 40 8.02 -14.73 -35.41
C GLY A 40 7.14 -13.54 -35.79
N ASN A 41 6.99 -13.31 -37.10
CA ASN A 41 6.30 -12.15 -37.66
C ASN A 41 4.78 -12.30 -37.75
N VAL A 42 4.24 -13.51 -37.59
CA VAL A 42 2.79 -13.80 -37.62
C VAL A 42 2.44 -14.61 -36.39
N ILE A 43 1.68 -14.01 -35.49
CA ILE A 43 1.23 -14.59 -34.22
C ILE A 43 -0.22 -15.03 -34.38
N GLY A 44 -0.41 -16.35 -34.52
CA GLY A 44 -1.73 -16.96 -34.53
C GLY A 44 -2.22 -17.35 -33.14
N THR A 45 -3.38 -18.01 -33.12
CA THR A 45 -4.01 -18.51 -31.89
C THR A 45 -3.08 -19.42 -31.08
N THR A 46 -2.26 -20.24 -31.74
CA THR A 46 -1.33 -21.17 -31.08
C THR A 46 -0.21 -20.42 -30.35
N GLU A 47 0.35 -19.39 -30.98
CA GLU A 47 1.42 -18.55 -30.45
C GLU A 47 0.91 -17.72 -29.27
N ILE A 48 -0.31 -17.17 -29.36
CA ILE A 48 -0.98 -16.46 -28.25
C ILE A 48 -1.12 -17.38 -27.03
N LEU A 49 -1.60 -18.62 -27.22
CA LEU A 49 -1.75 -19.58 -26.13
C LEU A 49 -0.41 -20.02 -25.54
N ARG A 50 0.64 -20.17 -26.36
CA ARG A 50 2.00 -20.49 -25.90
C ARG A 50 2.60 -19.34 -25.09
N CYS A 51 2.49 -18.10 -25.58
CA CYS A 51 2.94 -16.91 -24.87
C CYS A 51 2.23 -16.77 -23.52
N ALA A 52 0.91 -16.96 -23.49
CA ALA A 52 0.15 -16.95 -22.25
C ALA A 52 0.66 -18.01 -21.26
N LYS A 53 0.95 -19.23 -21.72
CA LYS A 53 1.49 -20.30 -20.87
C LYS A 53 2.87 -19.98 -20.30
N GLU A 54 3.77 -19.39 -21.08
CA GLU A 54 5.09 -18.93 -20.62
C GLU A 54 4.98 -17.82 -19.59
N LEU A 55 4.06 -16.88 -19.79
CA LEU A 55 3.77 -15.78 -18.86
C LEU A 55 2.94 -16.23 -17.64
N GLN A 56 2.79 -17.55 -17.43
CA GLN A 56 2.01 -18.16 -16.34
C GLN A 56 0.53 -17.73 -16.29
N LEU A 57 -0.01 -17.31 -17.43
CA LEU A 57 -1.41 -16.98 -17.63
C LEU A 57 -2.20 -18.25 -17.97
N LYS A 58 -3.47 -18.27 -17.56
CA LYS A 58 -4.40 -19.31 -18.00
C LYS A 58 -5.13 -18.78 -19.22
N ALA A 59 -4.78 -19.30 -20.39
CA ALA A 59 -5.46 -19.00 -21.63
C ALA A 59 -6.17 -20.24 -22.21
N ARG A 60 -7.34 -20.05 -22.80
CA ARG A 60 -8.12 -21.11 -23.43
C ARG A 60 -8.86 -20.54 -24.64
N LEU A 61 -8.75 -21.25 -25.77
CA LEU A 61 -9.61 -21.05 -26.93
C LEU A 61 -10.97 -21.67 -26.66
N ILE A 62 -12.04 -20.91 -26.85
CA ILE A 62 -13.42 -21.37 -26.82
C ILE A 62 -14.11 -20.95 -28.11
N THR A 63 -15.07 -21.76 -28.56
CA THR A 63 -16.01 -21.37 -29.59
C THR A 63 -17.31 -20.96 -28.90
N SER A 64 -17.81 -19.77 -29.21
CA SER A 64 -19.01 -19.19 -28.60
C SER A 64 -19.91 -18.59 -29.66
N ASP A 65 -21.21 -18.54 -29.35
CA ASP A 65 -22.20 -17.80 -30.13
C ASP A 65 -22.49 -16.44 -29.48
N ILE A 66 -23.12 -15.55 -30.25
CA ILE A 66 -23.54 -14.20 -29.79
C ILE A 66 -24.41 -14.28 -28.54
N ASP A 67 -25.29 -15.27 -28.44
CA ASP A 67 -26.20 -15.44 -27.31
C ASP A 67 -25.46 -15.81 -26.01
N ARG A 68 -24.24 -16.34 -26.12
CA ARG A 68 -23.39 -16.69 -24.98
C ARG A 68 -22.39 -15.60 -24.60
N LEU A 69 -22.19 -14.60 -25.47
CA LEU A 69 -21.29 -13.47 -25.22
C LEU A 69 -21.57 -12.74 -23.88
N PRO A 70 -22.82 -12.49 -23.46
CA PRO A 70 -23.11 -11.86 -22.17
C PRO A 70 -22.69 -12.68 -20.94
N LYS A 71 -22.53 -14.00 -21.09
CA LYS A 71 -22.11 -14.93 -20.01
C LYS A 71 -20.60 -15.17 -20.00
N THR A 72 -19.87 -14.55 -20.92
CA THR A 72 -18.44 -14.76 -21.12
C THR A 72 -17.66 -13.71 -20.34
N PRO A 73 -16.57 -14.05 -19.61
CA PRO A 73 -15.81 -13.06 -18.87
C PRO A 73 -15.00 -12.18 -19.85
N LEU A 74 -15.32 -10.88 -19.88
CA LEU A 74 -14.63 -9.85 -20.66
C LEU A 74 -13.51 -9.20 -19.82
N PRO A 75 -12.42 -8.68 -20.41
CA PRO A 75 -12.12 -8.59 -21.85
C PRO A 75 -11.60 -9.90 -22.46
N VAL A 76 -11.81 -10.09 -23.78
CA VAL A 76 -11.38 -11.29 -24.53
C VAL A 76 -10.79 -10.92 -25.89
N ILE A 77 -9.88 -11.75 -26.41
CA ILE A 77 -9.40 -11.63 -27.80
C ILE A 77 -10.33 -12.47 -28.68
N ALA A 78 -10.88 -11.88 -29.74
CA ALA A 78 -11.74 -12.51 -30.71
C ALA A 78 -11.01 -12.64 -32.06
N GLU A 79 -11.31 -13.72 -32.77
CA GLU A 79 -10.76 -14.01 -34.10
C GLU A 79 -11.79 -13.63 -35.19
N ARG A 80 -11.31 -13.04 -36.29
CA ARG A 80 -12.09 -12.74 -37.48
C ARG A 80 -12.04 -13.91 -38.48
N PRO A 81 -12.99 -14.01 -39.43
CA PRO A 81 -12.95 -15.02 -40.50
C PRO A 81 -11.71 -14.96 -41.41
N ASP A 82 -11.07 -13.79 -41.49
CA ASP A 82 -9.84 -13.55 -42.26
C ASP A 82 -8.54 -13.95 -41.51
N GLY A 83 -8.66 -14.47 -40.28
CA GLY A 83 -7.52 -14.85 -39.43
C GLY A 83 -6.88 -13.69 -38.68
N THR A 84 -7.47 -12.48 -38.69
CA THR A 84 -7.02 -11.35 -37.87
C THR A 84 -7.69 -11.34 -36.49
N PHE A 85 -7.11 -10.59 -35.54
CA PHE A 85 -7.58 -10.55 -34.15
C PHE A 85 -7.99 -9.14 -33.71
N PHE A 86 -9.00 -9.08 -32.84
CA PHE A 86 -9.46 -7.86 -32.18
C PHE A 86 -9.87 -8.14 -30.72
N ILE A 87 -10.01 -7.12 -29.89
CA ILE A 87 -10.38 -7.28 -28.48
C ILE A 87 -11.82 -6.85 -28.24
N ILE A 88 -12.62 -7.71 -27.61
CA ILE A 88 -13.92 -7.35 -27.08
C ILE A 88 -13.72 -6.92 -25.62
N ALA A 89 -13.88 -5.62 -25.35
CA ALA A 89 -13.58 -5.04 -24.06
C ALA A 89 -14.76 -5.08 -23.09
N LYS A 90 -15.96 -4.68 -23.55
CA LYS A 90 -17.15 -4.58 -22.69
C LYS A 90 -18.44 -4.69 -23.51
N LEU A 91 -19.45 -5.36 -22.96
CA LEU A 91 -20.82 -5.32 -23.46
C LEU A 91 -21.56 -4.17 -22.75
N GLY A 92 -22.10 -3.21 -23.50
CA GLY A 92 -22.89 -2.09 -22.99
C GLY A 92 -24.34 -2.12 -23.46
N PRO A 93 -25.21 -1.25 -22.90
CA PRO A 93 -26.63 -1.16 -23.31
C PRO A 93 -26.80 -0.65 -24.75
N GLU A 94 -25.85 0.13 -25.28
CA GLU A 94 -25.90 0.70 -26.63
C GLU A 94 -25.08 -0.07 -27.68
N GLY A 95 -24.38 -1.13 -27.28
CA GLY A 95 -23.55 -1.93 -28.20
C GLY A 95 -22.35 -2.62 -27.54
N VAL A 96 -21.52 -3.23 -28.37
CA VAL A 96 -20.31 -3.96 -27.94
C VAL A 96 -19.08 -3.10 -28.19
N LEU A 97 -18.33 -2.80 -27.12
CA LEU A 97 -17.09 -2.06 -27.22
C LEU A 97 -15.97 -3.00 -27.69
N VAL A 98 -15.47 -2.72 -28.89
CA VAL A 98 -14.42 -3.45 -29.56
C VAL A 98 -13.21 -2.53 -29.78
N GLN A 99 -12.02 -3.06 -29.51
CA GLN A 99 -10.75 -2.42 -29.81
C GLN A 99 -10.05 -3.22 -30.90
N ASP A 100 -10.01 -2.66 -32.11
CA ASP A 100 -9.21 -3.21 -33.20
C ASP A 100 -7.77 -2.66 -33.11
N PRO A 101 -6.75 -3.51 -32.95
CA PRO A 101 -5.35 -3.08 -32.88
C PRO A 101 -4.86 -2.38 -34.14
N LEU A 102 -5.42 -2.68 -35.32
CA LEU A 102 -5.03 -2.07 -36.59
C LEU A 102 -5.57 -0.65 -36.73
N ILE A 103 -6.75 -0.39 -36.18
CA ILE A 103 -7.43 0.92 -36.24
C ILE A 103 -7.00 1.81 -35.06
N GLY A 104 -6.60 1.21 -33.93
CA GLY A 104 -5.99 1.92 -32.79
C GLY A 104 -6.96 2.78 -31.98
N ARG A 105 -8.27 2.74 -32.27
CA ARG A 105 -9.31 3.48 -31.54
C ARG A 105 -10.46 2.55 -31.12
N PRO A 106 -11.08 2.77 -29.94
CA PRO A 106 -12.25 2.00 -29.52
C PRO A 106 -13.44 2.28 -30.41
N GLN A 107 -14.17 1.24 -30.79
CA GLN A 107 -15.39 1.32 -31.59
C GLN A 107 -16.53 0.64 -30.85
N VAL A 108 -17.73 1.19 -31.00
CA VAL A 108 -18.96 0.56 -30.52
C VAL A 108 -19.63 -0.08 -31.72
N LEU A 109 -19.73 -1.41 -31.70
CA LEU A 109 -20.36 -2.20 -32.75
C LEU A 109 -21.72 -2.71 -32.28
N ASN A 110 -22.71 -2.70 -33.17
CA ASN A 110 -23.97 -3.39 -32.95
C ASN A 110 -23.77 -4.91 -33.03
N LEU A 111 -24.68 -5.68 -32.42
CA LEU A 111 -24.58 -7.14 -32.37
C LEU A 111 -24.57 -7.79 -33.77
N GLU A 112 -25.29 -7.22 -34.73
CA GLU A 112 -25.31 -7.70 -36.13
C GLU A 112 -23.96 -7.47 -36.82
N ALA A 113 -23.38 -6.27 -36.68
CA ALA A 113 -22.07 -5.95 -37.22
C ALA A 113 -20.94 -6.77 -36.57
N LEU A 114 -21.08 -7.10 -35.28
CA LEU A 114 -20.17 -8.01 -34.59
C LEU A 114 -20.27 -9.43 -35.15
N LYS A 115 -21.47 -9.90 -35.52
CA LYS A 115 -21.68 -11.23 -36.10
C LYS A 115 -20.96 -11.42 -37.42
N GLU A 116 -20.93 -10.38 -38.26
CA GLU A 116 -20.26 -10.42 -39.54
C GLU A 116 -18.73 -10.42 -39.42
N GLN A 117 -18.20 -9.77 -38.37
CA GLN A 117 -16.75 -9.65 -38.16
C GLN A 117 -16.16 -10.77 -37.30
N TRP A 118 -16.98 -11.55 -36.60
CA TRP A 118 -16.51 -12.54 -35.63
C TRP A 118 -16.69 -13.98 -36.15
N SER A 119 -15.63 -14.78 -36.12
CA SER A 119 -15.65 -16.17 -36.58
C SER A 119 -16.27 -17.17 -35.56
N GLY A 120 -16.62 -16.71 -34.36
CA GLY A 120 -17.09 -17.56 -33.26
C GLY A 120 -15.98 -17.99 -32.28
N ASN A 121 -14.71 -17.83 -32.64
CA ASN A 121 -13.57 -18.18 -31.78
C ASN A 121 -13.20 -17.03 -30.83
N LEU A 122 -13.02 -17.35 -29.55
CA LEU A 122 -12.58 -16.42 -28.51
C LEU A 122 -11.41 -17.03 -27.73
N ILE A 123 -10.37 -16.25 -27.50
CA ILE A 123 -9.26 -16.58 -26.62
C ILE A 123 -9.50 -15.87 -25.29
N LEU A 124 -9.90 -16.67 -24.31
CA LEU A 124 -10.02 -16.23 -22.92
C LEU A 124 -8.64 -16.20 -22.30
N MET A 125 -8.28 -15.12 -21.62
CA MET A 125 -7.04 -15.04 -20.87
C MET A 125 -7.28 -14.45 -19.49
N THR A 126 -6.82 -15.14 -18.45
CA THR A 126 -6.85 -14.64 -17.08
C THR A 126 -5.49 -14.83 -16.42
N LYS A 127 -5.15 -13.91 -15.51
CA LYS A 127 -4.05 -14.16 -14.59
C LYS A 127 -4.38 -15.42 -13.80
N ARG A 128 -3.38 -16.27 -13.57
CA ARG A 128 -3.46 -17.30 -12.56
C ARG A 128 -3.44 -16.59 -11.21
N ALA A 129 -4.59 -16.09 -10.78
CA ALA A 129 -4.74 -15.57 -9.43
C ALA A 129 -4.55 -16.75 -8.49
N SER A 130 -3.33 -16.92 -7.99
CA SER A 130 -3.15 -17.62 -6.74
C SER A 130 -3.95 -16.84 -5.71
N LEU A 131 -4.80 -17.51 -4.94
CA LEU A 131 -5.45 -16.90 -3.76
C LEU A 131 -4.41 -16.26 -2.81
N ALA A 132 -3.13 -16.62 -2.93
CA ALA A 132 -2.02 -15.96 -2.25
C ALA A 132 -1.71 -14.54 -2.78
N ASP A 133 -1.90 -14.23 -4.07
CA ASP A 133 -1.51 -12.92 -4.64
C ASP A 133 -2.52 -11.80 -4.33
N LEU A 134 -3.80 -12.13 -4.17
CA LEU A 134 -4.81 -11.18 -3.67
C LEU A 134 -4.62 -10.87 -2.18
N ALA A 135 -4.09 -11.84 -1.41
CA ALA A 135 -3.72 -11.67 0.00
C ALA A 135 -2.36 -10.96 0.20
N ARG A 136 -1.47 -10.96 -0.79
CA ARG A 136 -0.11 -10.35 -0.76
C ARG A 136 -0.06 -8.84 -0.91
N ARG A 137 -1.16 -8.09 -0.75
CA ARG A 137 -1.09 -6.62 -0.77
C ARG A 137 -0.42 -6.01 0.47
N PHE A 138 -0.08 -6.80 1.48
CA PHE A 138 0.74 -6.39 2.63
C PHE A 138 1.64 -7.55 3.10
N ASP A 139 2.80 -7.73 2.47
CA ASP A 139 3.82 -8.64 3.00
C ASP A 139 4.50 -7.98 4.22
N ILE A 140 4.01 -8.24 5.44
CA ILE A 140 4.66 -7.83 6.71
C ILE A 140 5.69 -8.90 7.14
N THR A 141 5.69 -10.05 6.47
CA THR A 141 6.54 -11.22 6.78
C THR A 141 8.04 -10.88 6.76
N TRP A 142 8.50 -10.08 5.80
CA TRP A 142 9.90 -9.65 5.72
C TRP A 142 10.30 -8.76 6.90
N PHE A 143 9.36 -7.97 7.41
CA PHE A 143 9.56 -7.11 8.56
C PHE A 143 9.58 -7.92 9.87
N LEU A 144 8.67 -8.89 10.02
CA LEU A 144 8.69 -9.84 11.14
C LEU A 144 10.04 -10.59 11.22
N GLN A 145 10.60 -10.99 10.07
CA GLN A 145 11.91 -11.63 10.01
C GLN A 145 13.04 -10.69 10.47
N ALA A 146 12.99 -9.41 10.11
CA ALA A 146 13.96 -8.41 10.58
C ALA A 146 13.84 -8.17 12.09
N MET A 147 12.62 -8.08 12.61
CA MET A 147 12.37 -7.97 14.05
C MET A 147 12.85 -9.18 14.86
N HIS A 148 12.72 -10.38 14.30
CA HIS A 148 13.13 -11.61 15.00
C HIS A 148 14.61 -11.60 15.39
N LYS A 149 15.47 -10.97 14.58
CA LYS A 149 16.90 -10.79 14.87
C LYS A 149 17.15 -9.99 16.16
N TYR A 150 16.27 -9.04 16.48
CA TYR A 150 16.38 -8.14 17.63
C TYR A 150 15.46 -8.52 18.80
N ARG A 151 14.90 -9.75 18.79
CA ARG A 151 13.92 -10.22 19.79
C ARG A 151 14.40 -10.10 21.23
N HIS A 152 15.69 -10.25 21.51
CA HIS A 152 16.23 -10.18 22.87
C HIS A 152 16.10 -8.77 23.46
N LEU A 153 16.51 -7.74 22.70
CA LEU A 153 16.35 -6.34 23.09
C LEU A 153 14.87 -5.95 23.20
N LEU A 154 14.03 -6.46 22.30
CA LEU A 154 12.58 -6.22 22.36
C LEU A 154 11.95 -6.85 23.61
N VAL A 155 12.38 -8.05 24.00
CA VAL A 155 11.94 -8.70 25.24
C VAL A 155 12.41 -7.91 26.46
N GLU A 156 13.64 -7.39 26.49
CA GLU A 156 14.12 -6.52 27.58
C GLU A 156 13.25 -5.28 27.74
N VAL A 157 12.94 -4.59 26.64
CA VAL A 157 12.01 -3.45 26.67
C VAL A 157 10.63 -3.89 27.15
N LEU A 158 10.14 -5.03 26.69
CA LEU A 158 8.82 -5.54 27.06
C LEU A 158 8.75 -5.87 28.56
N VAL A 159 9.79 -6.46 29.12
CA VAL A 159 9.91 -6.73 30.56
C VAL A 159 10.01 -5.42 31.35
N ALA A 160 10.82 -4.45 30.91
CA ALA A 160 10.88 -3.14 31.56
C ALA A 160 9.54 -2.40 31.53
N SER A 161 8.82 -2.47 30.40
CA SER A 161 7.47 -1.94 30.24
C SER A 161 6.49 -2.59 31.21
N PHE A 162 6.61 -3.91 31.38
CA PHE A 162 5.79 -4.66 32.32
C PHE A 162 5.98 -4.19 33.76
N PHE A 163 7.22 -4.05 34.22
CA PHE A 163 7.49 -3.55 35.57
C PHE A 163 7.00 -2.12 35.77
N LEU A 164 7.19 -1.23 34.78
CA LEU A 164 6.66 0.14 34.85
C LEU A 164 5.14 0.15 35.02
N GLN A 165 4.42 -0.66 34.24
CA GLN A 165 2.97 -0.66 34.34
C GLN A 165 2.47 -1.26 35.67
N VAL A 166 3.17 -2.26 36.21
CA VAL A 166 2.90 -2.78 37.56
C VAL A 166 3.16 -1.70 38.61
N PHE A 167 4.24 -0.93 38.51
CA PHE A 167 4.46 0.24 39.38
C PHE A 167 3.38 1.29 39.22
N GLY A 168 2.81 1.45 38.03
CA GLY A 168 1.65 2.32 37.80
C GLY A 168 0.43 1.98 38.67
N LEU A 169 0.25 0.70 39.07
CA LEU A 169 -0.81 0.29 40.00
C LEU A 169 -0.53 0.69 41.46
N VAL A 170 0.72 1.01 41.80
CA VAL A 170 1.11 1.38 43.16
C VAL A 170 0.53 2.74 43.54
N SER A 171 0.47 3.70 42.60
CA SER A 171 -0.09 5.03 42.86
C SER A 171 -1.56 4.99 43.35
N PRO A 172 -2.49 4.31 42.67
CA PRO A 172 -3.86 4.11 43.18
C PRO A 172 -3.93 3.46 44.57
N LEU A 173 -3.08 2.46 44.84
CA LEU A 173 -3.03 1.79 46.15
C LEU A 173 -2.56 2.72 47.27
N PHE A 174 -1.54 3.55 46.99
CA PHE A 174 -1.11 4.58 47.95
C PHE A 174 -2.21 5.60 48.19
N PHE A 175 -2.87 6.06 47.13
CA PHE A 175 -3.98 7.00 47.25
C PHE A 175 -5.11 6.42 48.11
N GLN A 176 -5.45 5.15 47.91
CA GLN A 176 -6.42 4.44 48.75
C GLN A 176 -6.00 4.46 50.23
N VAL A 177 -4.77 4.07 50.55
CA VAL A 177 -4.30 4.04 51.95
C VAL A 177 -4.30 5.44 52.57
N ILE A 178 -3.93 6.47 51.80
CA ILE A 178 -3.95 7.86 52.26
C ILE A 178 -5.39 8.28 52.60
N ILE A 179 -6.36 8.02 51.72
CA ILE A 179 -7.76 8.38 51.94
C ILE A 179 -8.37 7.56 53.08
N ASP A 180 -8.25 6.23 53.03
CA ASP A 180 -9.00 5.33 53.92
C ASP A 180 -8.39 5.23 55.33
N LYS A 181 -7.05 5.29 55.44
CA LYS A 181 -6.36 5.12 56.74
C LYS A 181 -5.84 6.41 57.30
N VAL A 182 -5.07 7.17 56.51
CA VAL A 182 -4.33 8.33 57.03
C VAL A 182 -5.26 9.52 57.29
N LEU A 183 -6.13 9.83 56.34
CA LEU A 183 -7.07 10.94 56.46
C LEU A 183 -8.10 10.69 57.55
N VAL A 184 -8.59 9.44 57.66
CA VAL A 184 -9.61 9.04 58.65
C VAL A 184 -9.06 9.03 60.08
N HIS A 185 -7.83 8.57 60.30
CA HIS A 185 -7.25 8.42 61.66
C HIS A 185 -6.29 9.55 62.05
N HIS A 186 -6.12 10.58 61.21
CA HIS A 186 -5.17 11.69 61.43
C HIS A 186 -3.72 11.24 61.74
N GLY A 187 -3.28 10.12 61.15
CA GLY A 187 -1.93 9.56 61.37
C GLY A 187 -0.86 10.29 60.58
N LEU A 188 -0.39 11.46 61.06
CA LEU A 188 0.63 12.25 60.36
C LEU A 188 1.94 11.48 60.11
N THR A 189 2.36 10.61 61.04
CA THR A 189 3.56 9.78 60.87
C THR A 189 3.43 8.76 59.75
N THR A 190 2.25 8.16 59.56
CA THR A 190 1.98 7.29 58.41
C THR A 190 1.92 8.06 57.10
N LEU A 191 1.47 9.32 57.12
CA LEU A 191 1.48 10.19 55.95
C LEU A 191 2.91 10.46 55.49
N ASP A 192 3.81 10.83 56.41
CA ASP A 192 5.21 11.15 56.08
C ASP A 192 5.93 9.95 55.46
N VAL A 193 5.72 8.74 56.02
CA VAL A 193 6.29 7.50 55.47
C VAL A 193 5.74 7.21 54.07
N LEU A 194 4.43 7.36 53.85
CA LEU A 194 3.82 7.16 52.53
C LEU A 194 4.29 8.22 51.52
N ALA A 195 4.48 9.48 51.95
CA ALA A 195 4.97 10.55 51.10
C ALA A 195 6.41 10.28 50.63
N ILE A 196 7.31 9.88 51.54
CA ILE A 196 8.68 9.47 51.20
C ILE A 196 8.65 8.25 50.27
N GLY A 197 7.78 7.27 50.54
CA GLY A 197 7.57 6.12 49.68
C GLY A 197 7.14 6.50 48.27
N LEU A 198 6.16 7.40 48.13
CA LEU A 198 5.65 7.87 46.85
C LEU A 198 6.72 8.63 46.06
N VAL A 199 7.50 9.50 46.71
CA VAL A 199 8.63 10.19 46.07
C VAL A 199 9.67 9.18 45.58
N THR A 200 10.00 8.18 46.40
CA THR A 200 10.97 7.13 46.04
C THR A 200 10.49 6.32 44.83
N ILE A 201 9.22 5.90 44.83
CA ILE A 201 8.61 5.17 43.72
C ILE A 201 8.56 6.04 42.47
N ALA A 202 8.19 7.32 42.58
CA ALA A 202 8.16 8.25 41.44
C ALA A 202 9.55 8.45 40.82
N VAL A 203 10.60 8.55 41.63
CA VAL A 203 11.99 8.62 41.14
C VAL A 203 12.38 7.32 40.43
N PHE A 204 12.03 6.17 41.01
CA PHE A 204 12.34 4.87 40.40
C PHE A 204 11.58 4.64 39.09
N GLU A 205 10.30 5.01 39.04
CA GLU A 205 9.47 4.98 37.84
C GLU A 205 10.05 5.90 36.74
N CYS A 206 10.48 7.11 37.11
CA CYS A 206 11.14 8.04 36.18
C CYS A 206 12.44 7.44 35.61
N LEU A 207 13.30 6.87 36.47
CA LEU A 207 14.56 6.24 36.05
C LEU A 207 14.32 5.02 35.15
N LEU A 208 13.41 4.13 35.53
CA LEU A 208 13.05 2.96 34.71
C LEU A 208 12.43 3.38 33.39
N SER A 209 11.60 4.42 33.38
CA SER A 209 10.99 4.98 32.17
C SER A 209 12.05 5.55 31.23
N ALA A 210 13.04 6.27 31.78
CA ALA A 210 14.17 6.78 31.01
C ALA A 210 15.01 5.64 30.40
N ILE A 211 15.33 4.60 31.19
CA ILE A 211 16.07 3.43 30.71
C ILE A 211 15.29 2.70 29.62
N ARG A 212 14.00 2.40 29.86
CA ARG A 212 13.11 1.77 28.87
C ARG A 212 13.10 2.56 27.56
N THR A 213 12.88 3.87 27.65
CA THR A 213 12.79 4.75 26.47
C THR A 213 14.12 4.78 25.71
N TYR A 214 15.24 4.84 26.42
CA TYR A 214 16.57 4.79 25.82
C TYR A 214 16.83 3.47 25.10
N VAL A 215 16.62 2.33 25.76
CA VAL A 215 16.83 0.99 25.18
C VAL A 215 15.90 0.78 23.98
N PHE A 216 14.65 1.22 24.08
CA PHE A 216 13.67 1.13 22.99
C PHE A 216 14.05 1.99 21.79
N SER A 217 14.44 3.25 22.02
CA SER A 217 14.88 4.16 20.97
C SER A 217 16.16 3.65 20.28
N HIS A 218 17.13 3.17 21.05
CA HIS A 218 18.35 2.60 20.51
C HIS A 218 18.10 1.35 19.66
N THR A 219 17.22 0.46 20.13
CA THR A 219 16.85 -0.76 19.41
C THR A 219 16.11 -0.43 18.11
N THR A 220 15.14 0.49 18.18
CA THR A 220 14.39 0.97 17.02
C THR A 220 15.36 1.56 16.00
N SER A 221 16.21 2.51 16.40
CA SER A 221 17.18 3.14 15.49
C SER A 221 18.10 2.13 14.77
N ARG A 222 18.51 1.04 15.43
CA ARG A 222 19.29 -0.02 14.76
C ARG A 222 18.49 -0.78 13.71
N ILE A 223 17.24 -1.12 14.02
CA ILE A 223 16.32 -1.78 13.07
C ILE A 223 16.08 -0.86 11.87
N ASP A 224 15.87 0.43 12.14
CA ASP A 224 15.64 1.48 11.16
C ASP A 224 16.80 1.56 10.16
N VAL A 225 18.05 1.60 10.65
CA VAL A 225 19.25 1.66 9.80
C VAL A 225 19.41 0.38 8.96
N GLU A 226 19.21 -0.81 9.54
CA GLU A 226 19.37 -2.06 8.80
C GLU A 226 18.32 -2.21 7.69
N LEU A 227 17.06 -1.87 7.99
CA LEU A 227 15.97 -1.92 7.02
C LEU A 227 16.12 -0.84 5.95
N GLY A 228 16.47 0.38 6.33
CA GLY A 228 16.75 1.47 5.40
C GLY A 228 17.89 1.13 4.44
N ALA A 229 18.98 0.54 4.94
CA ALA A 229 20.09 0.11 4.10
C ALA A 229 19.72 -1.02 3.11
N ARG A 230 18.86 -1.97 3.52
CA ARG A 230 18.33 -3.00 2.61
C ARG A 230 17.43 -2.39 1.54
N LEU A 231 16.53 -1.49 1.92
CA LEU A 231 15.64 -0.79 0.99
C LEU A 231 16.44 0.01 -0.04
N PHE A 232 17.43 0.78 0.41
CA PHE A 232 18.30 1.54 -0.48
C PHE A 232 19.08 0.66 -1.44
N ARG A 233 19.66 -0.45 -0.96
CA ARG A 233 20.33 -1.44 -1.83
C ARG A 233 19.41 -1.99 -2.91
N HIS A 234 18.16 -2.30 -2.55
CA HIS A 234 17.19 -2.83 -3.51
C HIS A 234 16.83 -1.79 -4.56
N LEU A 235 16.59 -0.54 -4.15
CA LEU A 235 16.31 0.56 -5.08
C LEU A 235 17.49 0.80 -6.03
N ALA A 236 18.72 0.82 -5.51
CA ALA A 236 19.92 1.02 -6.32
C ALA A 236 20.17 -0.14 -7.32
N ALA A 237 19.65 -1.34 -7.06
CA ALA A 237 19.76 -2.50 -7.94
C ALA A 237 18.68 -2.56 -9.02
N LEU A 238 17.71 -1.64 -9.04
CA LEU A 238 16.63 -1.66 -10.03
C LEU A 238 17.12 -1.23 -11.42
N PRO A 239 16.62 -1.85 -12.50
CA PRO A 239 16.93 -1.45 -13.88
C PRO A 239 16.52 -0.01 -14.17
N ILE A 240 17.25 0.67 -15.07
CA ILE A 240 16.96 2.07 -15.48
C ILE A 240 15.52 2.25 -15.97
N ALA A 241 14.96 1.24 -16.64
CA ALA A 241 13.58 1.24 -17.15
C ALA A 241 12.51 1.45 -16.05
N TYR A 242 12.80 1.05 -14.80
CA TYR A 242 11.92 1.32 -13.66
C TYR A 242 11.86 2.82 -13.33
N PHE A 243 12.99 3.52 -13.44
CA PHE A 243 13.11 4.95 -13.15
C PHE A 243 12.64 5.82 -14.32
N GLU A 244 12.73 5.35 -15.56
CA GLU A 244 12.19 6.06 -16.72
C GLU A 244 10.66 6.02 -16.76
N ALA A 245 10.05 4.93 -16.28
CA ALA A 245 8.60 4.77 -16.27
C ALA A 245 7.88 5.54 -15.15
N ARG A 246 8.61 6.13 -14.18
CA ARG A 246 8.03 6.75 -12.98
C ARG A 246 8.72 8.06 -12.66
N ARG A 247 7.95 9.07 -12.22
CA ARG A 247 8.55 10.32 -11.73
C ARG A 247 9.40 10.03 -10.50
N ALA A 248 10.52 10.73 -10.36
CA ALA A 248 11.38 10.62 -9.18
C ALA A 248 10.60 10.90 -7.88
N GLY A 249 9.64 11.84 -7.91
CA GLY A 249 8.75 12.15 -6.79
C GLY A 249 7.89 10.96 -6.32
N ASP A 250 7.36 10.16 -7.25
CA ASP A 250 6.53 8.99 -6.90
C ASP A 250 7.35 7.91 -6.19
N SER A 251 8.62 7.76 -6.59
CA SER A 251 9.55 6.82 -5.98
C SER A 251 9.94 7.27 -4.56
N VAL A 252 10.21 8.57 -4.36
CA VAL A 252 10.52 9.14 -3.04
C VAL A 252 9.31 9.05 -2.10
N ALA A 253 8.11 9.35 -2.60
CA ALA A 253 6.88 9.23 -1.83
C ALA A 253 6.67 7.79 -1.31
N ARG A 254 6.90 6.79 -2.16
CA ARG A 254 6.79 5.37 -1.79
C ARG A 254 7.83 4.96 -0.73
N VAL A 255 9.07 5.44 -0.85
CA VAL A 255 10.11 5.19 0.17
C VAL A 255 9.69 5.76 1.52
N ARG A 256 9.11 6.96 1.53
CA ARG A 256 8.59 7.59 2.74
C ARG A 256 7.39 6.84 3.33
N GLU A 257 6.49 6.32 2.51
CA GLU A 257 5.40 5.44 2.97
C GLU A 257 5.95 4.19 3.66
N LEU A 258 6.94 3.53 3.05
CA LEU A 258 7.58 2.35 3.65
C LEU A 258 8.26 2.69 4.98
N GLU A 259 8.93 3.84 5.06
CA GLU A 259 9.56 4.33 6.29
C GLU A 259 8.52 4.58 7.40
N ASN A 260 7.37 5.19 7.06
CA ASN A 260 6.28 5.40 8.01
C ASN A 260 5.70 4.07 8.52
N ILE A 261 5.49 3.09 7.62
CA ILE A 261 4.99 1.76 8.00
C ILE A 261 6.00 1.07 8.92
N ARG A 262 7.28 1.14 8.57
CA ARG A 262 8.40 0.60 9.34
C ARG A 262 8.44 1.21 10.74
N GLN A 263 8.35 2.54 10.83
CA GLN A 263 8.33 3.27 12.10
C GLN A 263 7.10 2.92 12.94
N PHE A 264 5.91 2.80 12.34
CA PHE A 264 4.70 2.39 13.05
C PHE A 264 4.85 1.00 13.68
N LEU A 265 5.41 0.05 12.93
CA LEU A 265 5.58 -1.32 13.39
C LEU A 265 6.71 -1.46 14.43
N THR A 266 7.82 -0.73 14.31
CA THR A 266 8.92 -0.78 15.30
C THR A 266 8.62 0.03 16.56
N SER A 267 7.80 1.08 16.47
CA SER A 267 7.51 1.96 17.62
C SER A 267 6.14 1.67 18.24
N SER A 268 5.09 2.17 17.60
CA SER A 268 3.75 2.27 18.18
C SER A 268 3.08 0.91 18.34
N ALA A 269 3.29 -0.01 17.40
CA ALA A 269 2.68 -1.34 17.46
C ALA A 269 3.18 -2.16 18.65
N LEU A 270 4.46 -2.07 18.99
CA LEU A 270 5.03 -2.81 20.12
C LEU A 270 4.52 -2.31 21.46
N THR A 271 4.44 -0.99 21.66
CA THR A 271 3.88 -0.41 22.88
C THR A 271 2.39 -0.71 22.99
N LEU A 272 1.65 -0.61 21.89
CA LEU A 272 0.21 -0.90 21.84
C LEU A 272 -0.12 -2.32 22.32
N VAL A 273 0.66 -3.33 21.92
CA VAL A 273 0.43 -4.72 22.36
C VAL A 273 0.57 -4.85 23.88
N ILE A 274 1.58 -4.19 24.45
CA ILE A 274 1.82 -4.21 25.91
C ILE A 274 0.71 -3.44 26.63
N ASP A 275 0.38 -2.25 26.15
CA ASP A 275 -0.66 -1.40 26.73
C ASP A 275 -2.01 -2.11 26.68
N LEU A 276 -2.31 -2.83 25.59
CA LEU A 276 -3.51 -3.64 25.45
C LEU A 276 -3.55 -4.78 26.47
N LEU A 277 -2.45 -5.52 26.65
CA LEU A 277 -2.36 -6.57 27.66
C LEU A 277 -2.60 -6.02 29.06
N PHE A 278 -1.97 -4.88 29.39
CA PHE A 278 -2.15 -4.23 30.69
C PHE A 278 -3.51 -3.58 30.88
N THR A 279 -4.16 -3.15 29.80
CA THR A 279 -5.54 -2.66 29.87
C THR A 279 -6.46 -3.73 30.48
N PHE A 280 -6.27 -5.01 30.15
CA PHE A 280 -7.00 -6.10 30.79
C PHE A 280 -6.66 -6.26 32.28
N VAL A 281 -5.40 -6.06 32.67
CA VAL A 281 -4.99 -6.08 34.08
C VAL A 281 -5.66 -4.94 34.85
N PHE A 282 -5.62 -3.70 34.32
CA PHE A 282 -6.31 -2.56 34.92
C PHE A 282 -7.82 -2.78 35.02
N LEU A 283 -8.47 -3.27 33.96
CA LEU A 283 -9.89 -3.60 34.00
C LEU A 283 -10.19 -4.70 35.02
N GLY A 284 -9.32 -5.70 35.16
CA GLY A 284 -9.45 -6.76 36.17
C GLY A 284 -9.34 -6.22 37.60
N VAL A 285 -8.36 -5.35 37.86
CA VAL A 285 -8.21 -4.66 39.15
C VAL A 285 -9.43 -3.78 39.43
N MET A 286 -9.88 -2.99 38.46
CA MET A 286 -11.08 -2.17 38.60
C MET A 286 -12.33 -3.01 38.87
N ALA A 287 -12.49 -4.14 38.17
CA ALA A 287 -13.61 -5.05 38.38
C ALA A 287 -13.58 -5.67 39.78
N TYR A 288 -12.39 -5.96 40.32
CA TYR A 288 -12.22 -6.41 41.70
C TYR A 288 -12.68 -5.35 42.72
N TYR A 289 -12.40 -4.06 42.47
CA TYR A 289 -12.88 -2.98 43.34
C TYR A 289 -14.40 -2.72 43.20
N SER A 290 -14.90 -2.61 41.97
CA SER A 290 -16.33 -2.40 41.70
C SER A 290 -16.67 -2.71 40.25
N LEU A 291 -17.51 -3.73 40.03
CA LEU A 291 -18.02 -4.07 38.70
C LEU A 291 -18.84 -2.92 38.08
N PHE A 292 -19.59 -2.17 38.89
CA PHE A 292 -20.47 -1.10 38.39
C PHE A 292 -19.67 0.06 37.79
N LEU A 293 -18.64 0.54 38.50
CA LEU A 293 -17.74 1.59 37.99
C LEU A 293 -16.97 1.13 36.75
N THR A 294 -16.56 -0.15 36.73
CA THR A 294 -15.89 -0.74 35.57
C THR A 294 -16.79 -0.75 34.35
N PHE A 295 -18.07 -1.06 34.50
CA PHE A 295 -19.03 -1.06 33.40
C PHE A 295 -19.25 0.35 32.82
N ILE A 296 -19.28 1.37 33.67
CA ILE A 296 -19.35 2.78 33.23
C ILE A 296 -18.13 3.12 32.35
N VAL A 297 -16.92 2.74 32.78
CA VAL A 297 -15.70 2.96 31.99
C VAL A 297 -15.75 2.16 30.68
N LEU A 298 -16.21 0.91 30.72
CA LEU A 298 -16.33 0.07 29.54
C LEU A 298 -17.32 0.66 28.53
N LEU A 299 -18.39 1.31 29.00
CA LEU A 299 -19.37 2.01 28.16
C LEU A 299 -18.79 3.27 27.49
N SER A 300 -17.73 3.87 28.05
CA SER A 300 -17.04 5.00 27.42
C SER A 300 -16.23 4.59 26.18
N PHE A 301 -15.73 3.35 26.12
CA PHE A 301 -14.95 2.85 24.98
C PHE A 301 -15.71 2.87 23.65
N PRO A 302 -16.95 2.32 23.52
CA PRO A 302 -17.70 2.40 22.28
C PRO A 302 -18.02 3.85 21.89
N PHE A 303 -18.19 4.76 22.86
CA PHE A 303 -18.39 6.18 22.57
C PHE A 303 -17.13 6.81 21.94
N TYR A 304 -15.93 6.55 22.50
CA TYR A 304 -14.66 6.96 21.90
C TYR A 304 -14.44 6.35 20.51
N ILE A 305 -14.75 5.06 20.35
CA ILE A 305 -14.64 4.36 19.06
C ILE A 305 -15.61 4.97 18.04
N ALA A 306 -16.84 5.30 18.42
CA ALA A 306 -17.82 5.92 17.54
C ALA A 306 -17.36 7.30 17.05
N ILE A 307 -16.84 8.14 17.96
CA ILE A 307 -16.26 9.44 17.59
C ILE A 307 -15.08 9.24 16.63
N SER A 308 -14.16 8.33 16.97
CA SER A 308 -13.00 8.03 16.13
C SER A 308 -13.43 7.53 14.74
N ALA A 309 -14.39 6.63 14.66
CA ALA A 309 -14.89 6.06 13.40
C ALA A 309 -15.59 7.10 12.52
N LEU A 310 -16.26 8.09 13.11
CA LEU A 310 -16.92 9.17 12.38
C LEU A 310 -15.91 10.22 11.88
N VAL A 311 -14.91 10.55 12.70
CA VAL A 311 -13.96 11.63 12.45
C VAL A 311 -12.80 11.19 11.54
N THR A 312 -12.28 9.98 11.74
CA THR A 312 -11.16 9.42 10.95
C THR A 312 -11.36 9.48 9.43
N PRO A 313 -12.50 9.10 8.82
CA PRO A 313 -12.65 9.15 7.36
C PRO A 313 -12.61 10.58 6.82
N VAL A 314 -13.16 11.54 7.55
CA VAL A 314 -13.12 12.96 7.18
C VAL A 314 -11.68 13.47 7.17
N PHE A 315 -10.92 13.19 8.23
CA PHE A 315 -9.50 13.55 8.30
C PHE A 315 -8.68 12.88 7.21
N ARG A 316 -8.92 11.59 6.95
CA ARG A 316 -8.21 10.84 5.93
C ARG A 316 -8.45 11.42 4.53
N HIS A 317 -9.69 11.74 4.19
CA HIS A 317 -10.00 12.37 2.90
C HIS A 317 -9.31 13.73 2.73
N ARG A 318 -9.30 14.56 3.79
CA ARG A 318 -8.60 15.85 3.79
C ARG A 318 -7.08 15.70 3.72
N LEU A 319 -6.52 14.68 4.37
CA LEU A 319 -5.10 14.34 4.30
C LEU A 319 -4.70 13.88 2.90
N ASP A 320 -5.51 13.04 2.27
CA ASP A 320 -5.27 12.56 0.90
C ASP A 320 -5.33 13.74 -0.10
N GLU A 321 -6.31 14.64 0.05
CA GLU A 321 -6.42 15.85 -0.78
C GLU A 321 -5.19 16.77 -0.58
N LYS A 322 -4.77 16.97 0.67
CA LYS A 322 -3.56 17.74 1.01
C LYS A 322 -2.30 17.08 0.46
N PHE A 323 -2.21 15.76 0.49
CA PHE A 323 -1.05 15.01 -0.02
C PHE A 323 -0.93 15.12 -1.54
N ASN A 324 -2.04 14.97 -2.27
CA ASN A 324 -2.08 15.13 -3.72
C ASN A 324 -1.65 16.55 -4.14
N ARG A 325 -2.23 17.58 -3.52
CA ARG A 325 -1.84 18.98 -3.76
C ARG A 325 -0.38 19.25 -3.36
N GLY A 326 0.10 18.64 -2.28
CA GLY A 326 1.49 18.74 -1.84
C GLY A 326 2.47 18.13 -2.85
N SER A 327 2.13 16.99 -3.45
CA SER A 327 2.93 16.36 -4.50
C SER A 327 2.97 17.18 -5.78
N GLU A 328 1.84 17.78 -6.18
CA GLU A 328 1.78 18.72 -7.30
C GLU A 328 2.67 19.94 -7.05
N ASN A 329 2.59 20.54 -5.86
CA ASN A 329 3.41 21.71 -5.51
C ASN A 329 4.90 21.37 -5.50
N GLN A 330 5.28 20.21 -4.94
CA GLN A 330 6.67 19.77 -4.93
C GLN A 330 7.19 19.44 -6.34
N SER A 331 6.34 18.84 -7.19
CA SER A 331 6.66 18.58 -8.60
C SER A 331 6.88 19.90 -9.37
N PHE A 332 6.00 20.87 -9.15
CA PHE A 332 6.09 22.20 -9.76
C PHE A 332 7.37 22.94 -9.37
N LEU A 333 7.79 22.84 -8.10
CA LEU A 333 9.04 23.45 -7.64
C LEU A 333 10.26 22.79 -8.29
N VAL A 334 10.28 21.45 -8.38
CA VAL A 334 11.35 20.72 -9.06
C VAL A 334 11.41 21.12 -10.54
N GLU A 335 10.27 21.14 -11.23
CA GLU A 335 10.19 21.52 -12.65
C GLU A 335 10.61 22.97 -12.90
N SER A 336 10.22 23.89 -12.02
CA SER A 336 10.63 25.30 -12.09
C SER A 336 12.13 25.50 -11.86
N ILE A 337 12.74 24.73 -10.96
CA ILE A 337 14.19 24.79 -10.70
C ILE A 337 14.98 24.12 -11.84
N THR A 338 14.54 22.94 -12.30
CA THR A 338 15.20 22.24 -13.42
C THR A 338 15.06 23.03 -14.72
N GLY A 339 13.92 23.68 -14.95
CA GLY A 339 13.65 24.53 -16.12
C GLY A 339 14.01 26.01 -15.94
N ILE A 340 14.78 26.38 -14.91
CA ILE A 340 15.01 27.78 -14.54
C ILE A 340 15.63 28.60 -15.68
N GLU A 341 16.48 27.97 -16.49
CA GLU A 341 17.15 28.60 -17.64
C GLU A 341 16.13 29.02 -18.71
N THR A 342 15.19 28.14 -19.06
CA THR A 342 14.09 28.45 -19.99
C THR A 342 13.16 29.51 -19.42
N LEU A 343 12.88 29.43 -18.11
CA LEU A 343 12.01 30.36 -17.40
C LEU A 343 12.56 31.80 -17.44
N LYS A 344 13.87 31.94 -17.24
CA LYS A 344 14.60 33.21 -17.35
C LYS A 344 14.74 33.69 -18.79
N ALA A 345 15.02 32.78 -19.73
CA ALA A 345 15.14 33.11 -21.15
C ALA A 345 13.82 33.66 -21.73
N MET A 346 12.68 33.16 -21.23
CA MET A 346 11.34 33.59 -21.64
C MET A 346 10.78 34.76 -20.82
N ALA A 347 11.47 35.22 -19.77
CA ALA A 347 11.05 36.28 -18.85
C ALA A 347 9.65 36.08 -18.24
N VAL A 348 9.31 34.82 -17.92
CA VAL A 348 8.00 34.42 -17.37
C VAL A 348 8.00 34.20 -15.85
N GLU A 349 9.04 34.65 -15.14
CA GLU A 349 9.13 34.50 -13.68
C GLU A 349 7.90 35.05 -12.94
N PRO A 350 7.34 36.22 -13.28
CA PRO A 350 6.17 36.76 -12.58
C PRO A 350 4.91 35.88 -12.75
N GLN A 351 4.77 35.22 -13.91
CA GLN A 351 3.64 34.33 -14.17
C GLN A 351 3.79 33.02 -13.39
N MET A 352 5.02 32.50 -13.31
CA MET A 352 5.29 31.29 -12.55
C MET A 352 5.19 31.52 -11.06
N GLN A 353 5.62 32.69 -10.57
CA GLN A 353 5.44 33.09 -9.17
C GLN A 353 3.96 33.22 -8.80
N ARG A 354 3.13 33.82 -9.66
CA ARG A 354 1.66 33.87 -9.45
C ARG A 354 0.97 32.50 -9.49
N LYS A 355 1.58 31.51 -10.15
CA LYS A 355 1.08 30.14 -10.20
C LYS A 355 1.52 29.33 -8.96
N TRP A 356 2.61 29.77 -8.32
CA TRP A 356 3.13 29.22 -7.07
C TRP A 356 2.36 29.74 -5.84
N GLU A 357 2.11 31.06 -5.80
CA GLU A 357 1.25 31.72 -4.83
C GLU A 357 -0.21 31.26 -4.97
#